data_AF-A0A425VYJ2-F1
#
_entry.id   AF-A0A425VYJ2-F1
#
_cell.length_a   1.000
_cell.length_b   1.000
_cell.length_c   1.000
_cell.angle_alpha   90.00
_cell.angle_beta   90.00
_cell.angle_gamma   90.00
#
_symmetry.space_group_name_H-M   'P 1'
#
loop_
_entity.id
_entity.type
_entity.pdbx_description
1 polymer ?
#
loop_
_entity_poly.entity_id
_entity_poly.type
_entity_poly.pdbx_seq_one_letter_code
_entity_poly.pdbx_strand_id
1 'polypeptide(L)'
;MRRAVADTGGDANLYANTIQKLSVEPGLTDERRGQLCLMLFVVTGCLGSPGPAIGIVDDFATEAFSLGLGTIETSVGPGFARAVRPSERGVQLGLLRILDGVAQPPLLALSLAPEGTVIGALATTPNAITNVDVDVSREHLRIYRRGGTWWAQGLGSTNGTTLISGDTRKTSVIEPPRAERKPGVTYGPVKITNSDTLCLGATTRFLVLRIAGPHAQHDAKGNE
;
A
#
# COMPACT_ATOMS: atom_id res chain seq x y z
N MET A 1 -17.04 11.15 14.79
CA MET A 1 -16.54 12.33 14.07
C MET A 1 -15.70 11.99 12.84
N ARG A 2 -14.57 11.26 12.95
CA ARG A 2 -13.71 10.89 11.79
C ARG A 2 -14.46 10.46 10.53
N ARG A 3 -15.42 9.53 10.67
CA ARG A 3 -16.26 9.06 9.55
C ARG A 3 -17.10 10.18 8.94
N ALA A 4 -17.73 11.01 9.77
CA ALA A 4 -18.53 12.14 9.30
C ALA A 4 -17.67 13.15 8.51
N VAL A 5 -16.45 13.44 8.98
CA VAL A 5 -15.50 14.30 8.25
C VAL A 5 -15.13 13.71 6.88
N ALA A 6 -14.90 12.39 6.80
CA ALA A 6 -14.63 11.70 5.53
C ALA A 6 -15.83 11.79 4.58
N ASP A 7 -17.04 11.54 5.10
CA ASP A 7 -18.29 11.53 4.32
C ASP A 7 -18.63 12.94 3.77
N THR A 8 -18.14 14.02 4.41
CA THR A 8 -18.29 15.40 3.92
C THR A 8 -17.10 15.90 3.09
N GLY A 9 -16.14 15.03 2.73
CA GLY A 9 -14.98 15.40 1.91
C GLY A 9 -13.85 16.12 2.65
N GLY A 10 -13.90 16.17 3.98
CA GLY A 10 -12.84 16.72 4.82
C GLY A 10 -11.71 15.71 5.10
N ASP A 11 -10.57 16.22 5.56
CA ASP A 11 -9.42 15.38 5.90
C ASP A 11 -9.63 14.64 7.24
N ALA A 12 -10.22 13.44 7.14
CA ALA A 12 -10.45 12.58 8.29
C ALA A 12 -9.16 12.11 8.98
N ASN A 13 -8.03 12.05 8.27
CA ASN A 13 -6.73 11.70 8.85
C ASN A 13 -6.22 12.82 9.74
N LEU A 14 -6.41 14.08 9.33
CA LEU A 14 -6.04 15.23 10.13
C LEU A 14 -6.76 15.25 11.49
N TYR A 15 -8.06 14.93 11.51
CA TYR A 15 -8.81 14.75 12.75
C TYR A 15 -8.26 13.58 13.61
N ALA A 16 -8.03 12.42 12.98
CA ALA A 16 -7.55 11.22 13.68
C ALA A 16 -6.16 11.41 14.31
N ASN A 17 -5.25 12.03 13.57
CA ASN A 17 -3.89 12.32 14.03
C ASN A 17 -3.90 13.24 15.24
N THR A 18 -4.79 14.23 15.27
CA THR A 18 -4.90 15.19 16.38
C THR A 18 -5.41 14.50 17.65
N ILE A 19 -6.43 13.63 17.54
CA ILE A 19 -6.88 12.81 18.67
C ILE A 19 -5.75 11.92 19.19
N GLN A 20 -4.97 11.31 18.29
CA GLN A 20 -3.85 10.46 18.70
C GLN A 20 -2.79 11.27 19.45
N LYS A 21 -2.41 12.46 18.96
CA LYS A 21 -1.47 13.36 19.65
C LYS A 21 -1.94 13.71 21.06
N LEU A 22 -3.18 14.19 21.21
CA LEU A 22 -3.78 14.50 22.52
C LEU A 22 -3.79 13.28 23.46
N SER A 23 -3.98 12.08 22.92
CA SER A 23 -4.04 10.84 23.69
C SER A 23 -2.71 10.44 24.30
N VAL A 24 -1.60 10.79 23.67
CA VAL A 24 -0.25 10.37 24.09
C VAL A 24 0.61 11.51 24.67
N GLU A 25 0.07 12.72 24.75
CA GLU A 25 0.78 13.91 25.25
C GLU A 25 1.03 13.82 26.77
N PRO A 26 2.30 13.69 27.22
CA PRO A 26 2.61 13.44 28.62
C PRO A 26 2.30 14.62 29.54
N GLY A 27 2.27 15.85 29.01
CA GLY A 27 1.95 17.05 29.80
C GLY A 27 0.45 17.24 30.12
N LEU A 28 -0.43 16.38 29.59
CA LEU A 28 -1.87 16.46 29.81
C LEU A 28 -2.38 15.45 30.83
N THR A 29 -3.04 15.96 31.88
CA THR A 29 -3.92 15.17 32.75
C THR A 29 -5.12 14.64 31.95
N ASP A 30 -5.74 13.54 32.38
CA ASP A 30 -6.92 12.96 31.71
C ASP A 30 -8.09 13.95 31.57
N GLU A 31 -8.30 14.85 32.54
CA GLU A 31 -9.32 15.90 32.49
C GLU A 31 -9.06 16.88 31.34
N ARG A 32 -7.87 17.50 31.30
CA ARG A 32 -7.45 18.42 30.22
C ARG A 32 -7.46 17.74 28.85
N ARG A 33 -7.06 16.47 28.78
CA ARG A 33 -7.15 15.66 27.55
C ARG A 33 -8.59 15.51 27.10
N GLY A 34 -9.50 15.16 28.01
CA GLY A 34 -10.94 15.07 27.74
C GLY A 34 -11.50 16.39 27.23
N GLN A 35 -11.11 17.51 27.84
CA GLN A 35 -11.52 18.84 27.43
C GLN A 35 -11.08 19.18 26.00
N LEU A 36 -9.79 18.96 25.67
CA LEU A 36 -9.26 19.24 24.34
C LEU A 36 -9.87 18.32 23.27
N CYS A 37 -10.08 17.03 23.58
CA CYS A 37 -10.76 16.10 22.69
C CYS A 37 -12.23 16.50 22.44
N LEU A 38 -12.95 16.91 23.48
CA LEU A 38 -14.32 17.40 23.36
C LEU A 38 -14.40 18.69 22.55
N MET A 39 -13.50 19.63 22.82
CA MET A 39 -13.41 20.89 22.08
C MET A 39 -13.11 20.63 20.60
N LEU A 40 -12.14 19.76 20.28
CA LEU A 40 -11.86 19.34 18.91
C LEU A 40 -13.07 18.71 18.24
N PHE A 41 -13.82 17.86 18.95
CA PHE A 41 -15.06 17.28 18.44
C PHE A 41 -16.10 18.36 18.13
N VAL A 42 -16.40 19.26 19.07
CA VAL A 42 -17.43 20.30 18.89
C VAL A 42 -17.05 21.27 17.78
N VAL A 43 -15.84 21.82 17.84
CA VAL A 43 -15.39 22.84 16.86
C VAL A 43 -15.29 22.24 15.46
N THR A 44 -14.81 20.99 15.30
CA THR A 44 -14.82 20.31 14.00
C THR A 44 -16.25 20.13 13.47
N GLY A 45 -17.20 19.79 14.35
CA GLY A 45 -18.60 19.64 13.99
C GLY A 45 -19.25 20.96 13.56
N CYS A 46 -18.95 22.05 14.25
CA CYS A 46 -19.48 23.38 13.93
C CYS A 46 -18.89 23.95 12.64
N LEU A 47 -17.59 23.74 12.39
CA LEU A 47 -16.89 24.30 11.23
C LEU A 47 -16.95 23.39 10.00
N GLY A 48 -17.38 22.13 10.16
CA GLY A 48 -17.37 21.12 9.09
C GLY A 48 -15.97 20.77 8.58
N SER A 49 -14.91 21.23 9.24
CA SER A 49 -13.53 21.05 8.81
C SER A 49 -12.59 20.93 10.03
N PRO A 50 -11.72 19.90 10.07
CA PRO A 50 -10.79 19.73 11.17
C PRO A 50 -9.64 20.75 11.15
N GLY A 51 -9.26 21.31 10.00
CA GLY A 51 -8.12 22.24 9.90
C GLY A 51 -8.27 23.47 10.78
N PRO A 52 -9.31 24.31 10.58
CA PRO A 52 -9.57 25.47 11.43
C PRO A 52 -9.84 25.09 12.90
N ALA A 53 -10.48 23.94 13.12
CA ALA A 53 -10.78 23.46 14.47
C ALA A 53 -9.51 23.15 15.27
N ILE A 54 -8.50 22.57 14.63
CA ILE A 54 -7.20 22.30 15.26
C ILE A 54 -6.53 23.59 15.70
N GLY A 55 -6.53 24.64 14.86
CA GLY A 55 -5.95 25.93 15.23
C GLY A 55 -6.58 26.50 16.50
N ILE A 56 -7.92 26.50 16.56
CA ILE A 56 -8.67 26.98 17.75
C ILE A 56 -8.36 26.15 19.00
N VAL A 57 -8.20 24.83 18.86
CA VAL A 57 -7.85 23.94 19.98
C VAL A 57 -6.39 24.13 20.41
N ASP A 58 -5.48 24.37 19.47
CA ASP A 58 -4.05 24.60 19.72
C ASP A 58 -3.82 25.95 20.43
N ASP A 59 -4.49 27.01 19.96
CA ASP A 59 -4.49 28.33 20.60
C ASP A 59 -4.99 28.21 22.04
N PHE A 60 -6.12 27.51 22.24
CA PHE A 60 -6.66 27.28 23.57
C PHE A 60 -5.72 26.46 24.46
N ALA A 61 -5.11 25.39 23.94
CA ALA A 61 -4.16 24.58 24.70
C ALA A 61 -2.93 25.40 25.11
N THR A 62 -2.46 26.26 24.21
CA THR A 62 -1.31 27.15 24.45
C THR A 62 -1.65 28.19 25.52
N GLU A 63 -2.81 28.84 25.43
CA GLU A 63 -3.23 29.87 26.39
C GLU A 63 -3.60 29.29 27.76
N ALA A 64 -4.38 28.21 27.79
CA ALA A 64 -4.92 27.65 29.03
C ALA A 64 -3.93 26.73 29.75
N PHE A 65 -3.04 26.05 29.02
CA PHE A 65 -2.16 25.02 29.58
C PHE A 65 -0.66 25.22 29.28
N SER A 66 -0.29 26.29 28.56
CA SER A 66 1.09 26.52 28.11
C SER A 66 1.67 25.33 27.35
N LEU A 67 0.82 24.65 26.58
CA LEU A 67 1.13 23.39 25.91
C LEU A 67 0.62 23.45 24.47
N GLY A 68 1.49 23.14 23.50
CA GLY A 68 1.13 23.14 22.08
C GLY A 68 0.96 21.73 21.51
N LEU A 69 0.19 21.59 20.44
CA LEU A 69 0.04 20.36 19.64
C LEU A 69 1.26 20.08 18.74
N GLY A 70 2.44 20.39 19.26
CA GLY A 70 3.72 20.19 18.62
C GLY A 70 4.00 18.72 18.31
N THR A 71 5.10 18.49 17.61
CA THR A 71 5.60 17.13 17.41
C THR A 71 6.14 16.61 18.74
N ILE A 72 5.59 15.48 19.23
CA ILE A 72 6.14 14.80 20.40
C ILE A 72 7.60 14.45 20.12
N GLU A 73 8.50 14.94 20.96
CA GLU A 73 9.92 14.63 20.85
C GLU A 73 10.10 13.13 21.07
N THR A 74 10.57 12.44 20.03
CA THR A 74 10.74 11.00 20.08
C THR A 74 11.96 10.70 20.94
N SER A 75 11.78 10.41 22.23
CA SER A 75 12.86 9.81 23.02
C SER A 75 13.15 8.42 22.44
N VAL A 76 14.27 8.31 21.72
CA VAL A 76 14.70 7.07 21.09
C VAL A 76 15.30 6.16 22.17
N GLY A 77 14.46 5.63 23.04
CA GLY A 77 14.86 4.61 24.01
C GLY A 77 15.12 3.26 23.34
N PRO A 78 15.88 2.35 23.96
CA PRO A 78 16.22 1.02 23.42
C PRO A 78 15.01 0.12 23.10
N GLY A 79 13.79 0.51 23.48
CA GLY A 79 12.54 -0.16 23.11
C GLY A 79 12.01 0.11 21.69
N PHE A 80 12.61 1.04 20.94
CA PHE A 80 12.20 1.39 19.57
C PHE A 80 12.34 0.24 18.55
N ALA A 81 13.09 -0.81 18.90
CA ALA A 81 13.26 -2.00 18.06
C ALA A 81 11.96 -2.81 17.90
N ARG A 82 10.93 -2.57 18.71
CA ARG A 82 9.60 -3.15 18.50
C ARG A 82 8.76 -2.23 17.62
N ALA A 83 9.27 -1.92 16.43
CA ALA A 83 8.42 -1.49 15.32
C ALA A 83 7.21 -2.44 15.28
N VAL A 84 6.01 -1.86 15.25
CA VAL A 84 4.77 -2.62 15.04
C VAL A 84 5.04 -3.54 13.86
N ARG A 85 5.15 -4.85 14.10
CA ARG A 85 5.30 -5.80 13.00
C ARG A 85 4.03 -5.65 12.17
N PRO A 86 4.13 -5.30 10.87
CA PRO A 86 2.95 -5.24 10.02
C PRO A 86 2.22 -6.57 10.17
N SER A 87 0.92 -6.55 10.46
CA SER A 87 0.15 -7.78 10.54
C SER A 87 0.28 -8.51 9.20
N GLU A 88 0.82 -9.72 9.21
CA GLU A 88 0.91 -10.55 7.99
C GLU A 88 -0.48 -11.02 7.53
N ARG A 89 -1.51 -10.85 8.37
CA ARG A 89 -2.90 -11.12 8.03
C ARG A 89 -3.44 -10.04 7.10
N GLY A 90 -4.02 -10.48 5.99
CA GLY A 90 -4.68 -9.61 5.03
C GLY A 90 -3.73 -8.84 4.12
N VAL A 91 -2.48 -9.29 3.91
CA VAL A 91 -1.58 -8.64 2.93
C VAL A 91 -1.71 -9.30 1.56
N GLN A 92 -2.01 -8.49 0.55
CA GLN A 92 -2.09 -8.87 -0.87
C GLN A 92 -0.93 -8.24 -1.63
N LEU A 93 -0.63 -8.71 -2.85
CA LEU A 93 0.31 -8.02 -3.73
C LEU A 93 -0.45 -7.15 -4.74
N GLY A 94 0.14 -6.02 -5.08
CA GLY A 94 -0.27 -5.16 -6.17
C GLY A 94 0.92 -4.79 -7.05
N LEU A 95 0.63 -4.32 -8.26
CA LEU A 95 1.60 -3.86 -9.24
C LEU A 95 1.48 -2.37 -9.48
N LEU A 96 2.59 -1.66 -9.35
CA LEU A 96 2.71 -0.27 -9.77
C LEU A 96 3.53 -0.23 -11.06
N ARG A 97 2.97 0.33 -12.13
CA ARG A 97 3.72 0.47 -13.38
C ARG A 97 4.84 1.50 -13.18
N ILE A 98 6.00 1.23 -13.76
CA ILE A 98 7.12 2.17 -13.81
C ILE A 98 7.42 2.48 -15.26
N LEU A 99 7.46 3.76 -15.60
CA LEU A 99 7.87 4.26 -16.91
C LEU A 99 9.00 5.27 -16.70
N ASP A 100 10.18 5.01 -17.25
CA ASP A 100 11.37 5.87 -17.14
C ASP A 100 11.71 6.27 -15.68
N GLY A 101 11.56 5.33 -14.75
CA GLY A 101 11.81 5.54 -13.32
C GLY A 101 10.68 6.26 -12.58
N VAL A 102 9.61 6.65 -13.28
CA VAL A 102 8.45 7.32 -12.70
C VAL A 102 7.35 6.30 -12.38
N ALA A 103 6.89 6.32 -11.14
CA ALA A 103 5.73 5.54 -10.71
C ALA A 103 4.46 6.03 -11.42
N GLN A 104 3.69 5.09 -11.99
CA GLN A 104 2.46 5.36 -12.72
C GLN A 104 1.28 4.74 -11.96
N PRO A 105 0.53 5.52 -11.16
CA PRO A 105 -0.72 5.08 -10.56
C PRO A 105 -1.76 4.67 -11.64
N PRO A 106 -2.77 3.86 -11.28
CA PRO A 106 -3.02 3.32 -9.94
C PRO A 106 -2.15 2.10 -9.61
N LEU A 107 -2.07 1.79 -8.31
CA LEU A 107 -1.55 0.51 -7.82
C LEU A 107 -2.60 -0.58 -8.07
N LEU A 108 -2.30 -1.52 -8.96
CA LEU A 108 -3.23 -2.55 -9.43
C LEU A 108 -3.15 -3.78 -8.55
N ALA A 109 -4.20 -4.08 -7.80
CA ALA A 109 -4.26 -5.26 -6.93
C ALA A 109 -4.27 -6.56 -7.74
N LEU A 110 -3.45 -7.56 -7.35
CA LEU A 110 -3.40 -8.87 -8.00
C LEU A 110 -4.51 -9.78 -7.49
N SER A 111 -5.19 -10.48 -8.39
CA SER A 111 -6.30 -11.38 -8.03
C SER A 111 -5.89 -12.42 -6.98
N LEU A 112 -6.74 -12.62 -5.98
CA LEU A 112 -6.61 -13.68 -4.98
C LEU A 112 -7.20 -15.02 -5.45
N ALA A 113 -7.93 -15.01 -6.56
CA ALA A 113 -8.57 -16.20 -7.10
C ALA A 113 -7.54 -17.15 -7.75
N PRO A 114 -7.82 -18.46 -7.84
CA PRO A 114 -6.85 -19.46 -8.34
C PRO A 114 -6.36 -19.20 -9.77
N GLU A 115 -7.22 -18.64 -10.62
CA GLU A 115 -6.89 -18.21 -11.98
C GLU A 115 -5.85 -17.09 -12.01
N GLY A 116 -5.75 -16.28 -10.95
CA GLY A 116 -4.79 -15.20 -10.83
C GLY A 116 -5.08 -14.01 -11.76
N THR A 117 -4.06 -13.19 -11.99
CA THR A 117 -4.09 -12.03 -12.88
C THR A 117 -3.24 -12.32 -14.10
N VAL A 118 -3.81 -12.14 -15.29
CA VAL A 118 -3.08 -12.20 -16.56
C VAL A 118 -2.68 -10.79 -16.98
N ILE A 119 -1.42 -10.63 -17.39
CA ILE A 119 -0.87 -9.40 -17.93
C ILE A 119 -0.59 -9.62 -19.41
N GLY A 120 -1.06 -8.72 -20.25
CA GLY A 120 -0.81 -8.79 -21.69
C GLY A 120 -1.59 -7.73 -22.46
N ALA A 121 -1.13 -7.43 -23.67
CA ALA A 121 -1.69 -6.33 -24.46
C ALA A 121 -3.17 -6.57 -24.87
N LEU A 122 -3.61 -7.83 -24.92
CA LEU A 122 -4.97 -8.22 -25.31
C LEU A 122 -5.55 -9.29 -24.36
N ALA A 123 -5.15 -9.25 -23.10
CA ALA A 123 -5.65 -10.16 -22.07
C ALA A 123 -7.12 -9.81 -21.73
N THR A 124 -7.99 -10.82 -21.74
CA THR A 124 -9.45 -10.65 -21.55
C THR A 124 -9.99 -11.30 -20.28
N THR A 125 -9.12 -11.89 -19.47
CA THR A 125 -9.53 -12.53 -18.22
C THR A 125 -10.03 -11.49 -17.20
N PRO A 126 -10.92 -11.87 -16.28
CA PRO A 126 -11.28 -11.01 -15.16
C PRO A 126 -10.05 -10.56 -14.38
N ASN A 127 -9.95 -9.27 -14.06
CA ASN A 127 -8.79 -8.66 -13.39
C ASN A 127 -7.48 -8.70 -14.21
N ALA A 128 -7.57 -8.83 -15.54
CA ALA A 128 -6.41 -8.69 -16.41
C ALA A 128 -5.81 -7.28 -16.33
N ILE A 129 -4.49 -7.21 -16.51
CA ILE A 129 -3.76 -5.94 -16.60
C ILE A 129 -3.30 -5.75 -18.04
N THR A 130 -3.85 -4.73 -18.68
CA THR A 130 -3.59 -4.37 -20.09
C THR A 130 -2.82 -3.06 -20.24
N ASN A 131 -2.48 -2.37 -19.14
CA ASN A 131 -1.62 -1.18 -19.14
C ASN A 131 -0.15 -1.58 -19.37
N VAL A 132 0.15 -1.92 -20.62
CA VAL A 132 1.45 -2.42 -21.09
C VAL A 132 1.79 -1.80 -22.45
N ASP A 133 3.04 -1.92 -22.87
CA ASP A 133 3.52 -1.38 -24.14
C ASP A 133 3.43 -2.39 -25.30
N VAL A 134 3.73 -1.93 -26.51
CA VAL A 134 3.53 -2.64 -27.78
C VAL A 134 4.34 -3.94 -27.91
N ASP A 135 5.44 -4.07 -27.17
CA ASP A 135 6.31 -5.25 -27.18
C ASP A 135 5.83 -6.36 -26.23
N VAL A 136 4.69 -6.15 -25.55
CA VAL A 136 4.06 -7.14 -24.68
C VAL A 136 3.06 -7.98 -25.47
N SER A 137 3.28 -9.30 -25.51
CA SER A 137 2.35 -10.28 -26.09
C SER A 137 0.92 -10.19 -25.56
N ARG A 138 -0.02 -10.72 -26.35
CA ARG A 138 -1.46 -10.75 -26.07
C ARG A 138 -1.80 -11.21 -24.65
N GLU A 139 -1.28 -12.37 -24.29
CA GLU A 139 -1.20 -12.90 -22.93
C GLU A 139 0.28 -13.19 -22.69
N HIS A 140 0.89 -12.44 -21.77
CA HIS A 140 2.35 -12.41 -21.63
C HIS A 140 2.80 -13.12 -20.37
N LEU A 141 2.16 -12.78 -19.24
CA LEU A 141 2.54 -13.26 -17.92
C LEU A 141 1.29 -13.55 -17.11
N ARG A 142 1.28 -14.64 -16.37
CA ARG A 142 0.26 -14.93 -15.34
C ARG A 142 0.88 -14.83 -13.96
N ILE A 143 0.21 -14.12 -13.06
CA ILE A 143 0.58 -14.04 -11.65
C ILE A 143 -0.53 -14.64 -10.82
N TYR A 144 -0.21 -15.60 -9.94
CA TYR A 144 -1.21 -16.28 -9.13
C TYR A 144 -0.66 -16.65 -7.76
N ARG A 145 -1.56 -16.89 -6.82
CA ARG A 145 -1.22 -17.31 -5.45
C ARG A 145 -1.51 -18.80 -5.27
N ARG A 146 -0.54 -19.56 -4.78
CA ARG A 146 -0.70 -21.00 -4.44
C ARG A 146 0.02 -21.30 -3.14
N GLY A 147 -0.70 -21.89 -2.17
CA GLY A 147 -0.13 -22.24 -0.86
C GLY A 147 0.45 -21.02 -0.13
N GLY A 148 -0.24 -19.88 -0.18
CA GLY A 148 0.22 -18.62 0.43
C GLY A 148 1.31 -17.88 -0.34
N THR A 149 1.97 -18.51 -1.31
CA THR A 149 3.09 -17.96 -2.09
C THR A 149 2.61 -17.41 -3.43
N TRP A 150 3.20 -16.30 -3.86
CA TRP A 150 2.94 -15.70 -5.17
C TRP A 150 3.93 -16.19 -6.23
N TRP A 151 3.41 -16.47 -7.41
CA TRP A 151 4.13 -17.05 -8.53
C TRP A 151 3.86 -16.25 -9.79
N ALA A 152 4.91 -16.04 -10.59
CA ALA A 152 4.83 -15.48 -11.93
C ALA A 152 5.22 -16.56 -12.95
N GLN A 153 4.42 -16.73 -14.00
CA GLN A 153 4.63 -17.73 -15.03
C GLN A 153 4.43 -17.13 -16.41
N GLY A 154 5.45 -17.24 -17.27
CA GLY A 154 5.35 -16.83 -18.67
C GLY A 154 4.30 -17.65 -19.43
N LEU A 155 3.60 -17.00 -20.35
CA LEU A 155 2.53 -17.61 -21.15
C LEU A 155 2.96 -17.83 -22.61
N GLY A 156 4.26 -18.03 -22.86
CA GLY A 156 4.78 -18.22 -24.21
C GLY A 156 5.06 -16.92 -24.94
N SER A 157 5.40 -15.85 -24.22
CA SER A 157 5.53 -14.50 -24.77
C SER A 157 6.62 -14.41 -25.86
N THR A 158 6.55 -13.43 -26.75
CA THR A 158 7.55 -13.29 -27.82
C THR A 158 8.88 -12.79 -27.27
N ASN A 159 8.83 -11.76 -26.40
CA ASN A 159 10.00 -11.02 -25.94
C ASN A 159 10.49 -11.45 -24.54
N GLY A 160 9.87 -12.46 -23.94
CA GLY A 160 10.27 -12.99 -22.65
C GLY A 160 9.93 -12.09 -21.46
N THR A 161 10.19 -12.61 -20.27
CA THR A 161 10.00 -11.92 -19.00
C THR A 161 11.17 -12.20 -18.07
N THR A 162 11.66 -11.16 -17.42
CA THR A 162 12.66 -11.26 -16.34
C THR A 162 12.13 -10.68 -15.04
N LEU A 163 12.72 -11.12 -13.93
CA LEU A 163 12.48 -10.61 -12.59
C LEU A 163 13.77 -9.98 -12.06
N ILE A 164 13.71 -8.74 -11.60
CA ILE A 164 14.78 -8.11 -10.83
C ILE A 164 14.39 -8.20 -9.36
N SER A 165 15.21 -8.88 -8.57
CA SER A 165 14.93 -9.10 -7.16
C SER A 165 15.00 -7.79 -6.36
N GLY A 166 13.99 -7.52 -5.53
CA GLY A 166 13.96 -6.32 -4.70
C GLY A 166 15.04 -6.30 -3.61
N ASP A 167 15.45 -7.48 -3.15
CA ASP A 167 16.42 -7.68 -2.07
C ASP A 167 17.88 -7.60 -2.54
N THR A 168 18.20 -8.28 -3.63
CA THR A 168 19.57 -8.54 -4.11
C THR A 168 19.89 -7.77 -5.39
N ARG A 169 18.89 -7.15 -6.02
CA ARG A 169 18.98 -6.51 -7.33
C ARG A 169 19.42 -7.44 -8.47
N LYS A 170 19.46 -8.75 -8.23
CA LYS A 170 19.83 -9.74 -9.24
C LYS A 170 18.69 -9.94 -10.23
N THR A 171 19.03 -10.03 -11.50
CA THR A 171 18.09 -10.38 -12.57
C THR A 171 18.04 -11.89 -12.74
N SER A 172 16.83 -12.43 -12.81
CA SER A 172 16.55 -13.82 -13.15
C SER A 172 15.55 -13.89 -14.30
N VAL A 173 15.63 -14.94 -15.11
CA VAL A 173 14.71 -15.14 -16.23
C VAL A 173 13.50 -15.94 -15.74
N ILE A 174 12.31 -15.40 -15.94
CA ILE A 174 11.05 -16.14 -15.74
C ILE A 174 10.77 -16.99 -16.98
N GLU A 175 10.84 -16.36 -18.15
CA GLU A 175 10.67 -16.99 -19.45
C GLU A 175 11.57 -16.26 -20.45
N PRO A 176 12.51 -16.94 -21.14
CA PRO A 176 13.35 -16.25 -22.10
C PRO A 176 12.55 -15.85 -23.35
N PRO A 177 13.05 -14.87 -24.13
CA PRO A 177 12.51 -14.55 -25.44
C PRO A 177 12.36 -15.80 -26.31
N ARG A 178 11.33 -15.83 -27.15
CA ARG A 178 11.00 -17.03 -27.95
C ARG A 178 12.18 -17.51 -28.80
N ALA A 179 12.96 -16.57 -29.35
CA ALA A 179 14.13 -16.87 -30.17
C ALA A 179 15.27 -17.56 -29.40
N GLU A 180 15.32 -17.41 -28.07
CA GLU A 180 16.38 -17.95 -27.19
C GLU A 180 15.95 -19.24 -26.48
N ARG A 181 14.72 -19.71 -26.70
CA ARG A 181 14.19 -20.91 -26.05
C ARG A 181 14.86 -22.16 -26.58
N LYS A 182 15.37 -22.98 -25.65
CA LYS A 182 15.82 -24.34 -25.95
C LYS A 182 14.63 -25.27 -26.25
N PRO A 183 14.67 -26.06 -27.34
CA PRO A 183 13.64 -27.05 -27.63
C PRO A 183 13.45 -28.04 -26.47
N GLY A 184 12.19 -28.37 -26.15
CA GLY A 184 11.85 -29.33 -25.09
C GLY A 184 12.05 -28.83 -23.66
N VAL A 185 12.49 -27.58 -23.45
CA VAL A 185 12.63 -26.99 -22.11
C VAL A 185 11.36 -26.25 -21.72
N THR A 186 10.81 -26.61 -20.57
CA THR A 186 9.70 -25.91 -19.94
C THR A 186 10.22 -24.92 -18.90
N TYR A 187 9.79 -23.67 -18.98
CA TYR A 187 10.12 -22.63 -18.00
C TYR A 187 9.02 -22.59 -16.94
N GLY A 188 9.36 -23.06 -15.73
CA GLY A 188 8.43 -23.15 -14.62
C GLY A 188 8.11 -21.79 -13.98
N PRO A 189 7.09 -21.74 -13.10
CA PRO A 189 6.75 -20.52 -12.39
C PRO A 189 7.90 -20.10 -11.45
N VAL A 190 8.14 -18.79 -11.37
CA VAL A 190 9.13 -18.18 -10.47
C VAL A 190 8.41 -17.50 -9.32
N LYS A 191 8.93 -17.67 -8.10
CA LYS A 191 8.39 -17.01 -6.92
C LYS A 191 8.62 -15.50 -7.02
N ILE A 192 7.60 -14.72 -6.67
CA ILE A 192 7.71 -13.26 -6.55
C ILE A 192 7.36 -12.80 -5.15
N THR A 193 7.93 -11.67 -4.76
CA THR A 193 7.81 -11.09 -3.43
C THR A 193 7.73 -9.56 -3.51
N ASN A 194 7.50 -8.93 -2.36
CA ASN A 194 7.50 -7.48 -2.24
C ASN A 194 8.81 -6.88 -2.75
N SER A 195 8.73 -5.74 -3.42
CA SER A 195 9.83 -4.97 -3.98
C SER A 195 10.50 -5.57 -5.22
N ASP A 196 10.07 -6.75 -5.68
CA ASP A 196 10.55 -7.26 -6.97
C ASP A 196 10.06 -6.40 -8.13
N THR A 197 10.83 -6.37 -9.21
CA THR A 197 10.43 -5.71 -10.46
C THR A 197 10.26 -6.74 -11.56
N LEU A 198 9.07 -6.81 -12.14
CA LEU A 198 8.75 -7.63 -13.30
C LEU A 198 9.03 -6.82 -14.58
N CYS A 199 9.82 -7.41 -15.47
CA CYS A 199 10.18 -6.82 -16.75
C CYS A 199 9.59 -7.67 -17.88
N LEU A 200 8.57 -7.14 -18.55
CA LEU A 200 7.90 -7.80 -19.66
C LEU A 200 8.39 -7.14 -20.95
N GLY A 201 9.02 -7.92 -21.83
CA GLY A 201 9.72 -7.36 -22.98
C GLY A 201 10.78 -6.32 -22.59
N ALA A 202 11.10 -5.45 -23.53
CA ALA A 202 12.09 -4.40 -23.36
C ALA A 202 11.56 -3.20 -22.58
N THR A 203 10.25 -2.91 -22.64
CA THR A 203 9.75 -1.59 -22.19
C THR A 203 8.84 -1.62 -20.96
N THR A 204 8.05 -2.69 -20.76
CA THR A 204 7.09 -2.71 -19.65
C THR A 204 7.73 -3.16 -18.34
N ARG A 205 7.55 -2.37 -17.28
CA ARG A 205 8.05 -2.65 -15.92
C ARG A 205 6.96 -2.48 -14.88
N PHE A 206 6.88 -3.42 -13.94
CA PHE A 206 6.02 -3.34 -12.77
C PHE A 206 6.79 -3.58 -11.48
N LEU A 207 6.64 -2.67 -10.51
CA LEU A 207 7.08 -2.89 -9.14
C LEU A 207 6.01 -3.64 -8.37
N VAL A 208 6.41 -4.73 -7.74
CA VAL A 208 5.57 -5.54 -6.87
C VAL A 208 5.54 -4.92 -5.47
N LEU A 209 4.35 -4.60 -4.97
CA LEU A 209 4.17 -3.99 -3.65
C LEU A 209 3.17 -4.79 -2.83
N ARG A 210 3.43 -4.89 -1.52
CA ARG A 210 2.43 -5.33 -0.55
C ARG A 210 1.40 -4.24 -0.34
N ILE A 211 0.14 -4.63 -0.43
CA ILE A 211 -1.02 -3.78 -0.20
C ILE A 211 -1.92 -4.40 0.86
N ALA A 212 -2.72 -3.56 1.51
CA ALA A 212 -3.81 -4.03 2.33
C ALA A 212 -4.81 -4.81 1.45
N GLY A 213 -4.99 -6.07 1.77
CA GLY A 213 -6.00 -6.93 1.17
C GLY A 213 -7.38 -6.68 1.79
N PRO A 214 -8.45 -7.24 1.19
CA PRO A 214 -9.83 -6.92 1.53
C PRO A 214 -10.23 -7.20 2.99
N HIS A 215 -9.50 -8.06 3.72
CA HIS A 215 -9.77 -8.33 5.14
C HIS A 215 -9.02 -7.42 6.12
N ALA A 216 -8.09 -6.58 5.67
CA ALA A 216 -7.31 -5.70 6.56
C ALA A 216 -8.14 -4.52 7.12
N GLN A 217 -9.33 -4.24 6.57
CA GLN A 217 -10.19 -3.12 6.98
C GLN A 217 -11.25 -3.49 8.03
N HIS A 218 -11.47 -4.78 8.33
CA HIS A 218 -12.61 -5.21 9.16
C HIS A 218 -12.31 -5.34 10.67
N ASP A 219 -11.04 -5.38 11.07
CA ASP A 219 -10.67 -5.73 12.45
C ASP A 219 -10.51 -4.52 13.40
N ALA A 220 -10.91 -3.32 12.97
CA ALA A 220 -11.07 -2.17 13.88
C ALA A 220 -12.44 -2.17 14.61
N LYS A 221 -13.24 -3.23 14.45
CA LYS A 221 -14.49 -3.45 15.19
C LYS A 221 -14.45 -4.83 15.83
N GLY A 222 -14.28 -4.87 17.15
CA GLY A 222 -14.50 -6.09 17.92
C GLY A 222 -13.47 -6.31 19.02
N ASN A 223 -13.48 -5.43 20.02
CA ASN A 223 -13.31 -5.88 21.40
C ASN A 223 -14.02 -4.88 22.34
N GLU A 224 -15.34 -4.92 22.30
CA GLU A 224 -16.23 -4.62 23.44
C GLU A 224 -17.27 -5.73 23.50
#